data_AF-A0A0P0X1X8-F1
#
_entry.id   AF-A0A0P0X1X8-F1
#
_cell.length_a   1.000
_cell.length_b   1.000
_cell.length_c   1.000
_cell.angle_alpha   90.00
_cell.angle_beta   90.00
_cell.angle_gamma   90.00
#
_symmetry.space_group_name_H-M   'P 1'
#
loop_
_entity.id
_entity.type
_entity.pdbx_description
1 polymer ?
#
loop_
_entity_poly.entity_id
_entity_poly.type
_entity_poly.pdbx_seq_one_letter_code
_entity_poly.pdbx_strand_id
1 'polypeptide(L)' 'GALLECGHYTQVVWRSTTSIGCASAACSNGGGVIISCNYSPPGNWPDQRPY' A
#
# COMPACT_ATOMS: atom_id res chain seq x y z
N GLY A 1 13.68 -5.15 -9.00
CA GLY A 1 14.18 -3.80 -8.70
C GLY A 1 13.03 -2.84 -8.44
N ALA A 2 12.28 -2.45 -9.48
CA ALA A 2 11.33 -1.34 -9.42
C ALA A 2 10.12 -1.49 -8.46
N LEU A 3 9.60 -2.71 -8.25
CA LEU A 3 8.48 -2.91 -7.30
C LEU A 3 8.88 -2.68 -5.84
N LEU A 4 10.16 -2.75 -5.47
CA LEU A 4 10.57 -2.61 -4.07
C LEU A 4 10.61 -1.13 -3.64
N GLU A 5 11.16 -0.25 -4.48
CA GLU A 5 11.16 1.20 -4.20
C GLU A 5 9.82 1.87 -4.49
N CYS A 6 9.14 1.47 -5.57
CA CYS A 6 7.90 2.11 -6.01
C CYS A 6 6.63 1.36 -5.63
N GLY A 7 6.71 0.21 -4.95
CA GLY A 7 5.58 -0.67 -4.67
C GLY A 7 4.46 -0.01 -3.87
N HIS A 8 4.82 0.88 -2.93
CA HIS A 8 3.82 1.66 -2.21
C HIS A 8 3.11 2.65 -3.14
N TYR A 9 3.87 3.39 -3.95
CA TYR A 9 3.30 4.35 -4.90
C TYR A 9 2.37 3.63 -5.90
N THR A 10 2.83 2.54 -6.51
CA THR A 10 2.04 1.82 -7.51
C THR A 10 0.75 1.25 -6.93
N GLN A 11 0.74 0.77 -5.68
CA GLN A 11 -0.51 0.34 -5.04
C GLN A 11 -1.47 1.50 -4.77
N VAL A 12 -0.96 2.67 -4.35
CA VAL A 12 -1.80 3.85 -4.09
C VAL A 12 -2.51 4.34 -5.35
N VAL A 13 -1.82 4.32 -6.49
CA VAL A 13 -2.39 4.77 -7.77
C VAL A 13 -3.04 3.64 -8.57
N TRP A 14 -3.17 2.44 -8.02
CA TRP A 14 -3.58 1.26 -8.79
C TRP A 14 -5.01 1.37 -9.29
N ARG A 15 -5.19 1.51 -10.61
CA ARG A 15 -6.46 1.75 -11.30
C ARG A 15 -7.57 0.79 -10.92
N SER A 16 -7.24 -0.49 -10.77
CA SER A 16 -8.22 -1.53 -10.48
C SER A 16 -8.61 -1.60 -9.01
N THR A 17 -7.89 -0.90 -8.11
CA THR A 17 -8.22 -0.83 -6.69
C THR A 17 -9.37 0.16 -6.48
N THR A 18 -10.45 -0.31 -5.87
CA THR A 18 -11.68 0.48 -5.67
C THR A 18 -12.04 0.70 -4.21
N SER A 19 -11.34 0.03 -3.30
CA SER A 19 -11.60 0.11 -1.88
C SER A 19 -10.29 0.11 -1.10
N ILE A 20 -10.24 0.93 -0.06
CA ILE A 20 -9.10 1.07 0.84
C ILE A 20 -9.60 1.06 2.29
N GLY A 21 -8.88 0.36 3.16
CA GLY A 21 -9.06 0.42 4.60
C GLY A 21 -7.72 0.59 5.29
N CYS A 22 -7.57 1.63 6.09
CA CYS A 22 -6.33 1.92 6.81
C CYS A 22 -6.53 1.84 8.33
N ALA A 23 -5.48 1.43 9.03
CA ALA A 23 -5.42 1.42 10.49
C ALA A 23 -4.05 1.92 10.95
N SER A 24 -4.02 2.48 12.16
CA SER A 24 -2.80 2.94 12.81
C SER A 24 -2.71 2.46 14.25
N ALA A 25 -1.51 2.13 14.72
CA ALA A 25 -1.25 1.79 16.11
C ALA A 25 0.00 2.51 16.62
N ALA A 26 -0.06 3.06 17.83
CA ALA A 26 1.12 3.62 18.49
C ALA A 26 1.98 2.47 19.04
N CYS A 27 3.27 2.48 18.70
CA CYS A 27 4.24 1.52 19.19
C CYS A 27 4.70 1.89 20.61
N SER A 28 4.95 0.87 21.44
CA SER A 28 5.48 1.05 22.80
C SER A 28 6.83 1.77 22.82
N ASN A 29 7.19 2.37 23.96
CA ASN A 29 8.49 3.00 24.22
C ASN A 29 8.87 4.10 23.21
N GLY A 30 7.88 4.82 22.68
CA GLY A 30 8.13 5.89 21.70
C GLY A 30 8.56 5.38 20.33
N GLY A 31 8.28 4.12 19.99
CA GLY A 31 8.62 3.50 18.69
C GLY A 31 7.85 4.05 17.48
N GLY A 32 7.20 5.21 17.61
CA GLY A 32 6.41 5.84 16.55
C GLY A 32 5.00 5.26 16.40
N VAL A 33 4.42 5.48 15.22
CA VAL A 33 3.10 4.99 14.84
C VAL A 33 3.26 4.09 13.62
N ILE A 34 2.81 2.85 13.71
CA ILE A 34 2.67 1.98 12.53
C ILE A 34 1.34 2.30 11.84
N ILE A 35 1.39 2.46 10.51
CA ILE A 35 0.21 2.65 9.67
C ILE A 35 0.20 1.53 8.64
N SER A 36 -0.94 0.88 8.47
CA SER A 36 -1.15 -0.16 7.47
C SER A 36 -2.43 0.15 6.70
N CYS A 37 -2.39 -0.04 5.38
CA CYS A 37 -3.54 0.11 4.49
C CYS A 37 -3.70 -1.16 3.65
N ASN A 38 -4.92 -1.69 3.63
CA ASN A 38 -5.33 -2.77 2.76
C ASN A 38 -6.11 -2.21 1.57
N TYR A 39 -5.84 -2.75 0.40
CA TYR A 39 -6.39 -2.31 -0.88
C TYR A 39 -7.12 -3.47 -1.55
N SER A 40 -8.31 -3.22 -2.09
CA SER A 40 -9.14 -4.22 -2.75
C SER A 40 -9.78 -3.66 -4.03
N PRO A 41 -9.72 -4.37 -5.17
CA PRO A 41 -8.78 -5.45 -5.48
C PRO A 41 -7.31 -5.06 -5.24
N PRO A 42 -6.42 -6.01 -4.90
CA PRO A 42 -5.00 -5.72 -4.69
C PRO A 42 -4.32 -5.36 -6.01
N GLY A 43 -3.31 -4.50 -5.92
CA GLY A 43 -2.48 -4.07 -7.03
C GLY A 43 -1.12 -4.73 -7.08
N ASN A 44 -0.17 -4.05 -7.72
CA ASN A 44 1.23 -4.49 -7.86
C ASN A 44 1.40 -5.85 -8.56
N TRP A 45 0.48 -6.18 -9.48
CA TRP A 45 0.63 -7.33 -10.36
C TRP A 45 1.74 -7.06 -11.39
N PRO A 46 2.76 -7.94 -11.53
CA PRO A 46 3.90 -7.71 -12.42
C PRO A 46 3.51 -7.39 -13.87
N ASP A 47 2.39 -7.94 -14.34
CA ASP A 47 1.94 -7.85 -15.73
C ASP A 47 0.82 -6.81 -15.95
N GLN A 48 0.55 -5.95 -14.97
CA GLN A 48 -0.47 -4.91 -15.06
C GLN A 48 0.14 -3.53 -14.86
N ARG A 49 -0.41 -2.53 -15.56
CA ARG A 49 -0.03 -1.14 -15.33
C ARG A 49 -0.83 -0.57 -14.16
N PRO A 50 -0.20 0.28 -13.33
CA PRO A 50 -0.92 0.95 -12.25
C PRO A 50 -2.00 1.93 -12.73
N TYR A 51 -1.94 2.43 -13.98
CA TYR A 51 -2.84 3.47 -14.52
C TYR A 51 -3.26 3.23 -15.97
#